data_AF-W7CYG6-F1
#
_entry.id   AF-W7CYG6-F1
#
_cell.length_a   1.000
_cell.length_b   1.000
_cell.length_c   1.000
_cell.angle_alpha   90.00
_cell.angle_beta   90.00
_cell.angle_gamma   90.00
#
_symmetry.space_group_name_H-M   'P 1'
#
loop_
_entity.id
_entity.type
_entity.pdbx_description
1 polymer ?
#
loop_
_entity_poly.entity_id
_entity_poly.type
_entity_poly.pdbx_seq_one_letter_code
_entity_poly.pdbx_strand_id
1 'polypeptide(L)'
;METFERLLQEVHARNMKLVMDLVVNHTSDEHEWFEASRASKDNPYRDYYIWREEGNTNNWGSIFGGPAWQLNEQTGDYYLHLFSKKQPDLNWENADLRRDIYDMMAFWLDKGIDGFRMDVINFISKNTDFPDGPMKSGEIYGDPENNFCNGPRVHEFLREMNREVLGKYDIMTVGEMPGASIEDAQIYTDPDNQEVDMIFTFEHMNLDSAGENKWDLKTLYLPDLKENMAAWQNGLQKTGWNSLYWNNHDQPRIVSRFGNDGEYRVRSAKMLATCLHMMKGTPYIYQGEEIGMTNVRFDDLADYRDIETLNMYRDRIEQGFSHDEIMKSIYTKGRDNARTPFQWDSSENAGFTTGIPWLKVNPRYVEINSEAALHDVDSIFYYYQTLIRLRKEMPVIVHGSFELLLPKHEAIFAYRRQLDREKLIVICNFSAIAQRIEDEALLKDIAHGQVLLTNSEVADTNVLEAYQAIVYKI
;
A
#
# COMPACT_ATOMS: atom_id res chain seq x y z
N MET A 1 -6.81 26.57 -3.75
CA MET A 1 -7.24 26.47 -2.33
C MET A 1 -8.75 26.36 -2.22
N GLU A 2 -9.54 27.31 -2.75
CA GLU A 2 -11.02 27.31 -2.65
C GLU A 2 -11.70 25.97 -3.02
N THR A 3 -11.30 25.34 -4.12
CA THR A 3 -11.86 24.04 -4.53
C THR A 3 -11.58 22.93 -3.51
N PHE A 4 -10.41 22.95 -2.85
CA PHE A 4 -10.06 22.00 -1.81
C PHE A 4 -10.89 22.23 -0.55
N GLU A 5 -11.06 23.49 -0.13
CA GLU A 5 -11.89 23.82 1.03
C GLU A 5 -13.35 23.42 0.80
N ARG A 6 -13.87 23.59 -0.42
CA ARG A 6 -15.19 23.06 -0.80
C ARG A 6 -15.23 21.53 -0.73
N LEU A 7 -14.20 20.82 -1.21
CA LEU A 7 -14.12 19.36 -1.08
C LEU A 7 -14.20 18.94 0.38
N LEU A 8 -13.37 19.54 1.24
CA LEU A 8 -13.34 19.24 2.68
C LEU A 8 -14.71 19.47 3.33
N GLN A 9 -15.34 20.61 3.07
CA GLN A 9 -16.68 20.94 3.57
C GLN A 9 -17.73 19.91 3.12
N GLU A 10 -17.75 19.54 1.85
CA GLU A 10 -18.72 18.57 1.31
C GLU A 10 -18.48 17.15 1.84
N VAL A 11 -17.22 16.76 2.06
CA VAL A 11 -16.86 15.48 2.72
C VAL A 11 -17.41 15.45 4.14
N HIS A 12 -17.16 16.50 4.94
CA HIS A 12 -17.65 16.60 6.32
C HIS A 12 -19.18 16.66 6.40
N ALA A 13 -19.84 17.36 5.48
CA ALA A 13 -21.31 17.42 5.41
C ALA A 13 -21.96 16.03 5.20
N ARG A 14 -21.20 15.05 4.72
CA ARG A 14 -21.62 13.66 4.53
C ARG A 14 -21.16 12.71 5.65
N ASN A 15 -20.66 13.26 6.76
CA ASN A 15 -20.03 12.52 7.86
C ASN A 15 -18.86 11.63 7.40
N MET A 16 -18.16 12.07 6.37
CA MET A 16 -16.92 11.47 5.90
C MET A 16 -15.74 12.29 6.43
N LYS A 17 -14.55 11.69 6.37
CA LYS A 17 -13.29 12.24 6.88
C LYS A 17 -12.29 12.34 5.72
N LEU A 18 -11.44 13.36 5.70
CA LEU A 18 -10.43 13.57 4.66
C LEU A 18 -9.01 13.43 5.25
N VAL A 19 -8.34 12.34 4.87
CA VAL A 19 -6.92 12.11 5.16
C VAL A 19 -6.08 12.55 3.96
N MET A 20 -4.91 13.13 4.21
CA MET A 20 -3.96 13.52 3.16
C MET A 20 -2.64 12.75 3.29
N ASP A 21 -1.88 12.66 2.20
CA ASP A 21 -0.49 12.20 2.26
C ASP A 21 0.41 13.30 2.84
N LEU A 22 1.27 12.91 3.78
CA LEU A 22 2.33 13.72 4.35
C LEU A 22 3.67 13.20 3.82
N VAL A 23 4.18 13.85 2.78
CA VAL A 23 5.45 13.51 2.14
C VAL A 23 6.54 14.42 2.69
N VAL A 24 7.22 13.94 3.73
CA VAL A 24 8.18 14.73 4.51
C VAL A 24 9.55 14.04 4.67
N ASN A 25 9.77 12.93 3.99
CA ASN A 25 11.12 12.38 3.81
C ASN A 25 11.95 13.24 2.84
N HIS A 26 11.31 13.81 1.82
CA HIS A 26 11.94 14.61 0.75
C HIS A 26 10.96 15.68 0.26
N THR A 27 11.48 16.67 -0.47
CA THR A 27 10.67 17.64 -1.25
C THR A 27 10.99 17.50 -2.74
N SER A 28 10.33 18.28 -3.60
CA SER A 28 10.87 18.51 -4.95
C SER A 28 12.18 19.30 -4.87
N ASP A 29 13.08 19.08 -5.83
CA ASP A 29 14.23 19.95 -6.11
C ASP A 29 13.80 21.37 -6.56
N GLU A 30 12.54 21.57 -6.92
CA GLU A 30 11.97 22.88 -7.24
C GLU A 30 11.38 23.59 -6.00
N HIS A 31 11.43 22.97 -4.82
CA HIS A 31 10.97 23.60 -3.58
C HIS A 31 11.88 24.76 -3.18
N GLU A 32 11.31 25.84 -2.65
CA GLU A 32 12.06 27.06 -2.28
C GLU A 32 13.22 26.76 -1.31
N TRP A 33 13.03 25.81 -0.38
CA TRP A 33 14.10 25.35 0.50
C TRP A 33 15.27 24.73 -0.28
N PHE A 34 15.02 23.88 -1.29
CA PHE A 34 16.11 23.24 -2.04
C PHE A 34 16.79 24.23 -2.98
N GLU A 35 16.03 25.07 -3.65
CA GLU A 35 16.57 26.15 -4.51
C GLU A 35 17.48 27.10 -3.71
N ALA A 36 17.11 27.42 -2.46
CA ALA A 36 18.00 28.15 -1.56
C ALA A 36 19.20 27.30 -1.12
N SER A 37 18.99 26.06 -0.70
CA SER A 37 20.01 25.13 -0.19
C SER A 37 21.12 24.82 -1.22
N ARG A 38 20.76 24.68 -2.50
CA ARG A 38 21.69 24.36 -3.59
C ARG A 38 22.52 25.56 -4.06
N ALA A 39 22.11 26.79 -3.71
CA ALA A 39 22.70 28.01 -4.25
C ALA A 39 24.10 28.32 -3.70
N SER A 40 24.35 28.04 -2.42
CA SER A 40 25.67 28.22 -1.78
C SER A 40 25.81 27.37 -0.52
N LYS A 41 27.06 27.07 -0.14
CA LYS A 41 27.37 26.32 1.09
C LYS A 41 27.03 27.09 2.38
N ASP A 42 26.98 28.42 2.32
CA ASP A 42 26.68 29.28 3.48
C ASP A 42 25.20 29.68 3.56
N ASN A 43 24.32 29.10 2.72
CA ASN A 43 22.90 29.45 2.73
C ASN A 43 22.22 28.96 4.03
N PRO A 44 21.30 29.72 4.65
CA PRO A 44 20.57 29.27 5.84
C PRO A 44 19.81 27.95 5.66
N TYR A 45 19.34 27.66 4.45
CA TYR A 45 18.66 26.40 4.11
C TYR A 45 19.63 25.28 3.70
N ARG A 46 20.95 25.48 3.76
CA ARG A 46 21.93 24.47 3.36
C ARG A 46 21.66 23.13 4.04
N ASP A 47 21.52 23.17 5.35
CA ASP A 47 21.34 21.98 6.18
C ASP A 47 19.88 21.51 6.28
N TYR A 48 18.97 22.03 5.46
CA TYR A 48 17.63 21.43 5.29
C TYR A 48 17.69 20.14 4.48
N TYR A 49 18.77 19.94 3.72
CA TYR A 49 19.01 18.76 2.91
C TYR A 49 20.36 18.14 3.27
N ILE A 50 20.56 16.92 2.80
CA ILE A 50 21.77 16.14 3.11
C ILE A 50 22.78 16.35 1.99
N TRP A 51 23.84 17.11 2.28
CA TRP A 51 24.95 17.39 1.36
C TRP A 51 26.24 16.70 1.79
N ARG A 52 27.02 16.18 0.84
CA ARG A 52 28.35 15.59 1.07
C ARG A 52 29.33 15.97 -0.04
N GLU A 53 30.59 16.19 0.32
CA GLU A 53 31.67 16.38 -0.66
C GLU A 53 31.97 15.06 -1.39
N GLU A 54 32.57 15.16 -2.58
CA GLU A 54 33.05 13.99 -3.31
C GLU A 54 34.01 13.15 -2.44
N GLY A 55 33.77 11.83 -2.38
CA GLY A 55 34.53 10.91 -1.51
C GLY A 55 33.97 10.75 -0.08
N ASN A 56 32.99 11.57 0.31
CA ASN A 56 32.21 11.42 1.55
C ASN A 56 30.76 10.98 1.28
N THR A 57 30.48 10.56 0.04
CA THR A 57 29.27 9.82 -0.35
C THR A 57 29.50 8.32 -0.14
N ASN A 58 28.44 7.51 -0.26
CA ASN A 58 28.52 6.06 -0.18
C ASN A 58 27.99 5.36 -1.43
N ASN A 59 28.04 4.03 -1.42
CA ASN A 59 27.62 3.16 -2.51
C ASN A 59 26.11 2.88 -2.59
N TRP A 60 25.25 3.66 -1.92
CA TRP A 60 23.81 3.43 -1.94
C TRP A 60 23.18 3.71 -3.32
N GLY A 61 22.19 2.90 -3.66
CA GLY A 61 21.37 3.05 -4.86
C GLY A 61 20.06 3.79 -4.56
N SER A 62 19.57 4.55 -5.53
CA SER A 62 18.22 5.08 -5.51
C SER A 62 17.21 3.95 -5.73
N ILE A 63 16.08 4.02 -5.02
CA ILE A 63 14.93 3.11 -5.18
C ILE A 63 14.37 3.16 -6.62
N PHE A 64 14.53 4.28 -7.33
CA PHE A 64 14.11 4.43 -8.73
C PHE A 64 15.24 4.24 -9.75
N GLY A 65 16.33 3.61 -9.32
CA GLY A 65 17.49 3.26 -10.15
C GLY A 65 18.56 4.35 -10.20
N GLY A 66 19.81 3.92 -10.40
CA GLY A 66 20.98 4.80 -10.36
C GLY A 66 21.53 5.03 -8.94
N PRO A 67 22.59 5.85 -8.80
CA PRO A 67 23.16 6.19 -7.48
C PRO A 67 22.18 7.05 -6.67
N ALA A 68 22.25 6.95 -5.34
CA ALA A 68 21.46 7.81 -4.43
C ALA A 68 22.05 9.22 -4.24
N TRP A 69 23.22 9.51 -4.82
CA TRP A 69 23.91 10.79 -4.69
C TRP A 69 24.01 11.49 -6.04
N GLN A 70 23.57 12.74 -6.10
CA GLN A 70 23.58 13.56 -7.31
C GLN A 70 24.43 14.81 -7.12
N LEU A 71 25.38 15.03 -8.04
CA LEU A 71 26.26 16.20 -8.04
C LEU A 71 25.47 17.48 -8.29
N ASN A 72 25.73 18.51 -7.48
CA ASN A 72 25.35 19.90 -7.74
C ASN A 72 26.58 20.70 -8.17
N GLU A 73 26.70 20.94 -9.48
CA GLU A 73 27.84 21.65 -10.09
C GLU A 73 28.12 23.02 -9.46
N GLN A 74 27.09 23.70 -8.95
CA GLN A 74 27.21 25.03 -8.36
C GLN A 74 28.04 25.06 -7.07
N THR A 75 28.04 23.98 -6.30
CA THR A 75 28.77 23.90 -5.01
C THR A 75 29.85 22.82 -4.99
N GLY A 76 29.84 21.90 -5.96
CA GLY A 76 30.73 20.73 -6.01
C GLY A 76 30.32 19.59 -5.08
N ASP A 77 29.28 19.77 -4.27
CA ASP A 77 28.78 18.76 -3.33
C ASP A 77 27.68 17.91 -3.99
N TYR A 78 27.49 16.73 -3.45
CA TYR A 78 26.41 15.80 -3.80
C TYR A 78 25.28 15.91 -2.78
N TYR A 79 24.04 15.85 -3.25
CA TYR A 79 22.87 15.71 -2.37
C TYR A 79 22.33 14.29 -2.41
N LEU A 80 21.79 13.82 -1.28
CA LEU A 80 21.12 12.54 -1.17
C LEU A 80 19.72 12.60 -1.79
N HIS A 81 19.35 11.57 -2.55
CA HIS A 81 18.00 11.29 -3.00
C HIS A 81 17.75 9.77 -2.97
N LEU A 82 16.95 9.30 -2.00
CA LEU A 82 16.56 7.88 -1.94
C LEU A 82 15.61 7.51 -3.09
N PHE A 83 14.90 8.49 -3.64
CA PHE A 83 13.98 8.33 -4.77
C PHE A 83 14.55 8.98 -6.03
N SER A 84 13.73 9.68 -6.82
CA SER A 84 14.22 10.34 -8.03
C SER A 84 15.21 11.46 -7.70
N LYS A 85 16.06 11.83 -8.67
CA LYS A 85 16.97 12.98 -8.54
C LYS A 85 16.25 14.30 -8.22
N LYS A 86 14.94 14.38 -8.55
CA LYS A 86 14.07 15.52 -8.26
C LYS A 86 13.41 15.46 -6.90
N GLN A 87 13.79 14.48 -6.07
CA GLN A 87 13.28 14.25 -4.72
C GLN A 87 14.44 14.24 -3.70
N PRO A 88 15.13 15.37 -3.50
CA PRO A 88 16.19 15.48 -2.50
C PRO A 88 15.67 15.23 -1.08
N ASP A 89 16.36 14.38 -0.33
CA ASP A 89 15.99 14.00 1.04
C ASP A 89 16.20 15.16 2.03
N LEU A 90 15.20 15.36 2.88
CA LEU A 90 15.23 16.33 3.97
C LEU A 90 16.10 15.81 5.13
N ASN A 91 16.80 16.75 5.77
CA ASN A 91 17.67 16.47 6.90
C ASN A 91 16.92 16.63 8.24
N TRP A 92 16.35 15.53 8.73
CA TRP A 92 15.58 15.51 9.98
C TRP A 92 16.41 15.77 11.24
N GLU A 93 17.74 15.68 11.17
CA GLU A 93 18.62 16.06 12.27
C GLU A 93 18.52 17.58 12.57
N ASN A 94 18.16 18.38 11.56
CA ASN A 94 17.99 19.83 11.68
C ASN A 94 16.66 20.17 12.38
N ALA A 95 16.75 20.74 13.57
CA ALA A 95 15.58 21.09 14.38
C ALA A 95 14.73 22.23 13.78
N ASP A 96 15.32 23.14 13.01
CA ASP A 96 14.56 24.22 12.37
C ASP A 96 13.72 23.65 11.21
N LEU A 97 14.27 22.71 10.43
CA LEU A 97 13.50 21.97 9.42
C LEU A 97 12.32 21.22 10.07
N ARG A 98 12.54 20.51 11.18
CA ARG A 98 11.43 19.80 11.85
C ARG A 98 10.32 20.76 12.29
N ARG A 99 10.66 21.94 12.83
CA ARG A 99 9.67 22.97 13.19
C ARG A 99 8.89 23.46 11.97
N ASP A 100 9.57 23.75 10.86
CA ASP A 100 8.92 24.19 9.63
C ASP A 100 7.95 23.13 9.08
N ILE A 101 8.31 21.84 9.18
CA ILE A 101 7.40 20.73 8.85
C ILE A 101 6.18 20.73 9.78
N TYR A 102 6.39 20.91 11.09
CA TYR A 102 5.30 20.93 12.08
C TYR A 102 4.34 22.10 11.85
N ASP A 103 4.85 23.28 11.51
CA ASP A 103 4.04 24.44 11.15
C ASP A 103 3.22 24.20 9.88
N MET A 104 3.81 23.54 8.87
CA MET A 104 3.09 23.14 7.65
C MET A 104 1.98 22.11 7.95
N MET A 105 2.25 21.13 8.82
CA MET A 105 1.24 20.17 9.26
C MET A 105 0.10 20.86 10.00
N ALA A 106 0.42 21.77 10.93
CA ALA A 106 -0.57 22.55 11.68
C ALA A 106 -1.45 23.38 10.74
N PHE A 107 -0.88 24.00 9.69
CA PHE A 107 -1.67 24.72 8.68
C PHE A 107 -2.79 23.86 8.05
N TRP A 108 -2.52 22.60 7.72
CA TRP A 108 -3.53 21.71 7.15
C TRP A 108 -4.52 21.21 8.19
N LEU A 109 -4.05 20.91 9.40
CA LEU A 109 -4.91 20.44 10.49
C LEU A 109 -5.83 21.56 11.01
N ASP A 110 -5.36 22.80 11.06
CA ASP A 110 -6.17 23.99 11.36
C ASP A 110 -7.26 24.24 10.30
N LYS A 111 -7.04 23.82 9.05
CA LYS A 111 -8.09 23.80 8.02
C LYS A 111 -9.15 22.73 8.26
N GLY A 112 -8.84 21.71 9.06
CA GLY A 112 -9.78 20.66 9.46
C GLY A 112 -9.63 19.34 8.70
N ILE A 113 -8.47 19.04 8.09
CA ILE A 113 -8.26 17.66 7.62
C ILE A 113 -8.24 16.69 8.81
N ASP A 114 -8.56 15.43 8.55
CA ASP A 114 -8.85 14.44 9.59
C ASP A 114 -7.71 13.44 9.81
N GLY A 115 -6.55 13.69 9.21
CA GLY A 115 -5.39 12.82 9.40
C GLY A 115 -4.36 12.85 8.29
N PHE A 116 -3.30 12.09 8.52
CA PHE A 116 -2.21 11.90 7.57
C PHE A 116 -1.88 10.42 7.34
N ARG A 117 -1.68 10.05 6.08
CA ARG A 117 -0.81 8.93 5.70
C ARG A 117 0.60 9.48 5.56
N MET A 118 1.53 9.00 6.36
CA MET A 118 2.91 9.50 6.40
C MET A 118 3.77 8.62 5.49
N ASP A 119 4.13 9.18 4.33
CA ASP A 119 4.81 8.47 3.24
C ASP A 119 6.25 8.13 3.64
N VAL A 120 6.60 6.84 3.52
CA VAL A 120 7.90 6.24 3.90
C VAL A 120 8.50 6.83 5.18
N ILE A 121 7.67 7.01 6.20
CA ILE A 121 8.03 7.81 7.38
C ILE A 121 9.14 7.16 8.20
N ASN A 122 9.36 5.86 8.05
CA ASN A 122 10.48 5.16 8.68
C ASN A 122 11.84 5.44 8.03
N PHE A 123 11.90 6.20 6.93
CA PHE A 123 13.15 6.56 6.25
C PHE A 123 13.73 7.89 6.72
N ILE A 124 13.03 8.64 7.58
CA ILE A 124 13.42 10.01 7.94
C ILE A 124 14.70 10.09 8.79
N SER A 125 15.05 9.02 9.52
CA SER A 125 16.26 8.97 10.34
C SER A 125 17.38 8.28 9.59
N LYS A 126 18.44 9.02 9.24
CA LYS A 126 19.63 8.49 8.55
C LYS A 126 20.79 8.32 9.53
N ASN A 127 21.64 7.33 9.28
CA ASN A 127 22.99 7.28 9.83
C ASN A 127 23.83 8.37 9.17
N THR A 128 24.17 9.42 9.92
CA THR A 128 24.84 10.62 9.39
C THR A 128 26.29 10.40 8.97
N ASP A 129 26.89 9.28 9.37
CA ASP A 129 28.21 8.86 8.90
C ASP A 129 28.16 8.31 7.48
N PHE A 130 26.96 7.95 6.99
CA PHE A 130 26.71 7.39 5.65
C PHE A 130 27.72 6.30 5.26
N PRO A 131 27.81 5.19 6.02
CA PRO A 131 28.70 4.10 5.65
C PRO A 131 28.27 3.46 4.32
N ASP A 132 29.23 2.85 3.64
CA ASP A 132 28.93 1.93 2.54
C ASP A 132 28.08 0.75 3.04
N GLY A 133 27.08 0.38 2.24
CA GLY A 133 26.29 -0.83 2.43
C GLY A 133 27.01 -2.08 1.90
N PRO A 134 26.74 -3.27 2.45
CA PRO A 134 27.27 -4.51 1.89
C PRO A 134 26.79 -4.75 0.44
N MET A 135 27.73 -5.18 -0.40
CA MET A 135 27.46 -5.51 -1.80
C MET A 135 26.98 -6.96 -1.92
N LYS A 136 25.75 -7.18 -2.38
CA LYS A 136 25.26 -8.52 -2.73
C LYS A 136 25.81 -8.93 -4.11
N SER A 137 26.00 -10.24 -4.32
CA SER A 137 26.57 -10.75 -5.58
C SER A 137 25.67 -10.41 -6.76
N GLY A 138 26.18 -9.66 -7.73
CA GLY A 138 25.43 -9.26 -8.93
C GLY A 138 24.73 -7.91 -8.81
N GLU A 139 24.72 -7.29 -7.64
CA GLU A 139 24.20 -5.94 -7.43
C GLU A 139 25.26 -4.87 -7.73
N ILE A 140 24.81 -3.69 -8.16
CA ILE A 140 25.66 -2.53 -8.46
C ILE A 140 25.78 -1.58 -7.27
N TYR A 141 24.81 -1.60 -6.36
CA TYR A 141 24.71 -0.73 -5.20
C TYR A 141 24.71 -1.53 -3.89
N GLY A 142 25.16 -0.90 -2.81
CA GLY A 142 25.18 -1.49 -1.48
C GLY A 142 23.79 -1.51 -0.85
N ASP A 143 23.49 -2.57 -0.08
CA ASP A 143 22.28 -2.64 0.74
C ASP A 143 22.39 -1.62 1.88
N PRO A 144 21.48 -0.64 1.98
CA PRO A 144 21.55 0.36 3.04
C PRO A 144 21.26 -0.20 4.43
N GLU A 145 20.70 -1.41 4.55
CA GLU A 145 20.26 -2.00 5.83
C GLU A 145 19.46 -0.99 6.68
N ASN A 146 19.76 -0.90 7.98
CA ASN A 146 19.12 0.03 8.91
C ASN A 146 19.78 1.43 8.91
N ASN A 147 20.60 1.78 7.92
CA ASN A 147 21.25 3.09 7.87
C ASN A 147 20.30 4.21 7.43
N PHE A 148 19.11 3.88 6.92
CA PHE A 148 18.00 4.83 6.83
C PHE A 148 16.64 4.21 7.15
N CYS A 149 16.45 2.91 6.90
CA CYS A 149 15.20 2.23 7.22
C CYS A 149 15.12 1.93 8.72
N ASN A 150 14.09 2.46 9.40
CA ASN A 150 13.95 2.37 10.86
C ASN A 150 15.20 2.91 11.59
N GLY A 151 15.73 4.03 11.10
CA GLY A 151 16.95 4.62 11.64
C GLY A 151 16.84 5.02 13.12
N PRO A 152 17.98 5.31 13.78
CA PRO A 152 18.11 5.33 15.24
C PRO A 152 17.20 6.35 15.96
N ARG A 153 16.78 7.42 15.28
CA ARG A 153 15.98 8.52 15.85
C ARG A 153 14.53 8.53 15.37
N VAL A 154 14.09 7.55 14.58
CA VAL A 154 12.73 7.56 14.00
C VAL A 154 11.63 7.67 15.07
N HIS A 155 11.72 6.88 16.14
CA HIS A 155 10.77 6.94 17.25
C HIS A 155 10.85 8.25 18.04
N GLU A 156 12.05 8.85 18.15
CA GLU A 156 12.20 10.18 18.75
C GLU A 156 11.45 11.24 17.91
N PHE A 157 11.65 11.22 16.60
CA PHE A 157 11.01 12.17 15.68
C PHE A 157 9.50 12.01 15.60
N LEU A 158 8.98 10.78 15.63
CA LEU A 158 7.53 10.54 15.65
C LEU A 158 6.89 11.00 16.96
N ARG A 159 7.52 10.75 18.10
CA ARG A 159 7.04 11.27 19.40
C ARG A 159 7.13 12.80 19.49
N GLU A 160 8.18 13.39 18.92
CA GLU A 160 8.28 14.85 18.77
C GLU A 160 7.14 15.39 17.91
N MET A 161 6.94 14.83 16.72
CA MET A 161 5.84 15.19 15.81
C MET A 161 4.46 15.04 16.46
N ASN A 162 4.25 13.98 17.23
CA ASN A 162 3.00 13.76 17.95
C ASN A 162 2.76 14.84 19.01
N ARG A 163 3.74 15.08 19.88
CA ARG A 163 3.64 16.09 20.94
C ARG A 163 3.47 17.51 20.38
N GLU A 164 4.21 17.85 19.34
CA GLU A 164 4.21 19.19 18.77
C GLU A 164 2.99 19.46 17.86
N VAL A 165 2.43 18.43 17.21
CA VAL A 165 1.33 18.62 16.26
C VAL A 165 0.23 17.58 16.40
N LEU A 166 0.50 16.31 16.10
CA LEU A 166 -0.57 15.32 15.83
C LEU A 166 -1.51 15.12 17.03
N GLY A 167 -0.94 15.01 18.24
CA GLY A 167 -1.67 14.78 19.48
C GLY A 167 -2.52 15.98 19.95
N LYS A 168 -2.53 17.09 19.20
CA LYS A 168 -3.37 18.27 19.46
C LYS A 168 -4.73 18.22 18.74
N TYR A 169 -4.95 17.25 17.86
CA TYR A 169 -6.15 17.15 17.02
C TYR A 169 -6.81 15.78 17.12
N ASP A 170 -8.13 15.71 16.86
CA ASP A 170 -8.88 14.46 16.73
C ASP A 170 -8.75 13.92 15.29
N ILE A 171 -7.64 13.24 15.04
CA ILE A 171 -7.25 12.76 13.70
C ILE A 171 -6.81 11.31 13.74
N MET A 172 -6.66 10.72 12.56
CA MET A 172 -5.97 9.44 12.39
C MET A 172 -4.60 9.60 11.72
N THR A 173 -3.66 8.77 12.11
CA THR A 173 -2.29 8.77 11.59
C THR A 173 -1.90 7.36 11.15
N VAL A 174 -1.31 7.27 9.96
CA VAL A 174 -0.94 6.00 9.33
C VAL A 174 0.49 6.11 8.88
N GLY A 175 1.38 5.30 9.45
CA GLY A 175 2.77 5.21 9.00
C GLY A 175 2.91 4.25 7.84
N GLU A 176 3.32 4.72 6.66
CA GLU A 176 3.83 3.84 5.62
C GLU A 176 5.29 3.50 5.92
N MET A 177 5.56 2.20 6.12
CA MET A 177 6.87 1.78 6.63
C MET A 177 7.36 0.52 5.93
N PRO A 178 7.93 0.64 4.71
CA PRO A 178 8.55 -0.49 4.03
C PRO A 178 9.65 -1.11 4.89
N GLY A 179 9.61 -2.44 5.06
CA GLY A 179 10.63 -3.19 5.79
C GLY A 179 10.59 -3.07 7.32
N ALA A 180 9.56 -2.45 7.91
CA ALA A 180 9.37 -2.47 9.36
C ALA A 180 9.08 -3.89 9.87
N SER A 181 9.74 -4.28 10.96
CA SER A 181 9.43 -5.54 11.63
C SER A 181 8.11 -5.45 12.41
N ILE A 182 7.57 -6.60 12.81
CA ILE A 182 6.40 -6.64 13.71
C ILE A 182 6.74 -6.01 15.06
N GLU A 183 7.96 -6.22 15.54
CA GLU A 183 8.47 -5.64 16.78
C GLU A 183 8.54 -4.11 16.70
N ASP A 184 9.03 -3.55 15.59
CA ASP A 184 9.01 -2.10 15.36
C ASP A 184 7.57 -1.59 15.30
N ALA A 185 6.69 -2.29 14.59
CA ALA A 185 5.29 -1.92 14.45
C ALA A 185 4.53 -1.93 15.78
N GLN A 186 4.84 -2.85 16.69
CA GLN A 186 4.30 -2.84 18.05
C GLN A 186 4.70 -1.55 18.77
N ILE A 187 5.92 -1.06 18.60
CA ILE A 187 6.35 0.21 19.19
C ILE A 187 5.62 1.38 18.52
N TYR A 188 5.65 1.45 17.19
CA TYR A 188 5.04 2.55 16.42
C TYR A 188 3.56 2.73 16.70
N THR A 189 2.83 1.63 16.92
CA THR A 189 1.36 1.63 16.99
C THR A 189 0.80 1.35 18.38
N ASP A 190 1.64 1.16 19.40
CA ASP A 190 1.18 1.14 20.78
C ASP A 190 0.65 2.54 21.16
N PRO A 191 -0.63 2.69 21.53
CA PRO A 191 -1.19 3.98 21.95
C PRO A 191 -0.40 4.64 23.09
N ASP A 192 0.26 3.86 23.96
CA ASP A 192 1.06 4.38 25.07
C ASP A 192 2.36 5.06 24.60
N ASN A 193 2.85 4.73 23.40
CA ASN A 193 4.07 5.33 22.83
C ASN A 193 3.82 6.67 22.15
N GLN A 194 2.56 7.01 21.83
CA GLN A 194 2.16 8.27 21.21
C GLN A 194 2.96 8.58 19.93
N GLU A 195 3.04 7.60 19.01
CA GLU A 195 3.69 7.74 17.72
C GLU A 195 2.64 7.84 16.60
N VAL A 196 2.16 6.71 16.06
CA VAL A 196 1.11 6.65 15.03
C VAL A 196 0.01 5.66 15.41
N ASP A 197 -1.20 5.82 14.84
CA ASP A 197 -2.34 4.97 15.20
C ASP A 197 -2.29 3.59 14.54
N MET A 198 -1.75 3.51 13.32
CA MET A 198 -1.64 2.25 12.57
C MET A 198 -0.48 2.26 11.59
N ILE A 199 -0.07 1.06 11.17
CA ILE A 199 1.02 0.86 10.22
C ILE A 199 0.50 0.35 8.88
N PHE A 200 1.19 0.70 7.80
CA PHE A 200 0.98 0.22 6.44
C PHE A 200 2.27 -0.44 5.95
N THR A 201 2.23 -1.76 5.76
CA THR A 201 3.40 -2.64 5.53
C THR A 201 3.30 -3.35 4.18
N PHE A 202 4.38 -3.95 3.69
CA PHE A 202 4.51 -4.33 2.28
C PHE A 202 4.89 -5.79 2.02
N GLU A 203 5.08 -6.60 3.06
CA GLU A 203 5.64 -7.95 2.89
C GLU A 203 4.70 -8.82 2.05
N HIS A 204 3.38 -8.75 2.26
CA HIS A 204 2.39 -9.47 1.44
C HIS A 204 2.35 -9.00 -0.03
N MET A 205 2.92 -7.82 -0.33
CA MET A 205 2.97 -7.24 -1.66
C MET A 205 4.20 -7.66 -2.48
N ASN A 206 5.14 -8.43 -1.93
CA ASN A 206 6.32 -8.88 -2.68
C ASN A 206 6.50 -10.42 -2.71
N LEU A 207 5.53 -11.19 -2.22
CA LEU A 207 5.61 -12.66 -2.14
C LEU A 207 5.52 -13.38 -3.50
N ASP A 208 5.03 -12.68 -4.52
CA ASP A 208 5.00 -13.10 -5.93
C ASP A 208 6.20 -12.55 -6.72
N SER A 209 7.33 -12.39 -6.03
CA SER A 209 8.62 -12.01 -6.59
C SER A 209 9.69 -13.06 -6.24
N ALA A 210 10.66 -13.26 -7.12
CA ALA A 210 11.82 -14.09 -6.89
C ALA A 210 12.92 -13.23 -6.24
N GLY A 211 13.00 -13.27 -4.91
CA GLY A 211 13.91 -12.42 -4.15
C GLY A 211 13.32 -11.03 -3.86
N GLU A 212 14.19 -10.04 -3.70
CA GLU A 212 13.80 -8.68 -3.28
C GLU A 212 13.28 -7.83 -4.46
N ASN A 213 13.74 -8.09 -5.68
CA ASN A 213 13.38 -7.32 -6.86
C ASN A 213 11.98 -7.69 -7.38
N LYS A 214 11.02 -6.77 -7.28
CA LYS A 214 9.62 -7.01 -7.65
C LYS A 214 9.42 -7.42 -9.12
N TRP A 215 10.35 -7.02 -9.98
CA TRP A 215 10.31 -7.26 -11.42
C TRP A 215 10.74 -8.68 -11.80
N ASP A 216 11.32 -9.43 -10.87
CA ASP A 216 11.59 -10.85 -11.02
C ASP A 216 10.37 -11.65 -10.57
N LEU A 217 9.55 -12.07 -11.52
CA LEU A 217 8.23 -12.63 -11.23
C LEU A 217 8.31 -14.05 -10.66
N LYS A 218 7.51 -14.33 -9.62
CA LYS A 218 7.23 -15.68 -9.11
C LYS A 218 5.72 -15.89 -9.01
N THR A 219 5.25 -17.11 -9.22
CA THR A 219 3.86 -17.44 -8.87
C THR A 219 3.69 -17.36 -7.36
N LEU A 220 2.62 -16.71 -6.90
CA LEU A 220 2.29 -16.67 -5.47
C LEU A 220 2.10 -18.10 -4.93
N TYR A 221 2.76 -18.40 -3.82
CA TYR A 221 2.46 -19.58 -3.03
C TYR A 221 1.52 -19.19 -1.89
N LEU A 222 0.27 -19.66 -1.90
CA LEU A 222 -0.76 -19.19 -0.95
C LEU A 222 -0.34 -19.34 0.53
N PRO A 223 0.33 -20.42 0.97
CA PRO A 223 0.83 -20.51 2.33
C PRO A 223 1.77 -19.37 2.74
N ASP A 224 2.60 -18.83 1.83
CA ASP A 224 3.46 -17.67 2.12
C ASP A 224 2.59 -16.45 2.45
N LEU A 225 1.54 -16.19 1.66
CA LEU A 225 0.60 -15.08 1.90
C LEU A 225 -0.13 -15.24 3.24
N LYS A 226 -0.62 -16.46 3.51
CA LYS A 226 -1.33 -16.77 4.75
C LYS A 226 -0.45 -16.59 5.97
N GLU A 227 0.77 -17.11 5.92
CA GLU A 227 1.74 -17.02 7.00
C GLU A 227 2.11 -15.56 7.27
N ASN A 228 2.37 -14.78 6.21
CA ASN A 228 2.70 -13.37 6.34
C ASN A 228 1.55 -12.54 6.94
N MET A 229 0.33 -12.65 6.38
CA MET A 229 -0.81 -11.91 6.91
C MET A 229 -1.17 -12.34 8.33
N ALA A 230 -1.07 -13.64 8.64
CA ALA A 230 -1.31 -14.15 9.98
C ALA A 230 -0.26 -13.67 10.99
N ALA A 231 1.01 -13.53 10.59
CA ALA A 231 2.05 -12.98 11.44
C ALA A 231 1.70 -11.55 11.87
N TRP A 232 1.32 -10.68 10.93
CA TRP A 232 0.89 -9.30 11.20
C TRP A 232 -0.39 -9.21 12.05
N GLN A 233 -1.38 -10.07 11.78
CA GLN A 233 -2.57 -10.18 12.60
C GLN A 233 -2.22 -10.58 14.05
N ASN A 234 -1.39 -11.59 14.22
CA ASN A 234 -1.01 -12.09 15.54
C ASN A 234 -0.08 -11.13 16.30
N GLY A 235 0.81 -10.45 15.57
CA GLY A 235 1.78 -9.49 16.10
C GLY A 235 1.11 -8.27 16.70
N LEU A 236 0.07 -7.74 16.06
CA LEU A 236 -0.59 -6.49 16.47
C LEU A 236 -1.96 -6.68 17.14
N GLN A 237 -2.49 -7.90 17.27
CA GLN A 237 -3.84 -8.07 17.83
C GLN A 237 -4.00 -7.67 19.30
N LYS A 238 -2.90 -7.69 20.08
CA LYS A 238 -2.88 -7.29 21.51
C LYS A 238 -2.62 -5.80 21.68
N THR A 239 -1.62 -5.30 20.95
CA THR A 239 -1.13 -3.93 20.96
C THR A 239 -0.80 -3.55 19.53
N GLY A 240 -1.28 -2.40 19.08
CA GLY A 240 -1.11 -1.93 17.72
C GLY A 240 -2.33 -2.09 16.82
N TRP A 241 -2.18 -1.62 15.57
CA TRP A 241 -3.25 -1.64 14.59
C TRP A 241 -2.72 -1.78 13.16
N ASN A 242 -3.34 -2.69 12.40
CA ASN A 242 -2.99 -2.92 10.99
C ASN A 242 -3.82 -2.04 10.05
N SER A 243 -3.18 -1.49 9.02
CA SER A 243 -3.86 -1.14 7.77
C SER A 243 -4.09 -2.40 6.95
N LEU A 244 -5.31 -2.62 6.46
CA LEU A 244 -5.68 -3.77 5.65
C LEU A 244 -5.89 -3.32 4.21
N TYR A 245 -5.03 -3.73 3.29
CA TYR A 245 -5.15 -3.35 1.89
C TYR A 245 -4.65 -4.46 0.97
N TRP A 246 -5.18 -4.49 -0.25
CA TRP A 246 -4.72 -5.37 -1.31
C TRP A 246 -3.93 -4.68 -2.41
N ASN A 247 -4.29 -3.44 -2.69
CA ASN A 247 -3.68 -2.64 -3.75
C ASN A 247 -3.82 -1.16 -3.42
N ASN A 248 -2.99 -0.34 -4.06
CA ASN A 248 -3.03 1.11 -4.03
C ASN A 248 -2.45 1.61 -5.37
N HIS A 249 -2.08 2.89 -5.44
CA HIS A 249 -1.51 3.51 -6.64
C HIS A 249 -0.12 2.99 -7.06
N ASP A 250 0.48 2.10 -6.26
CA ASP A 250 1.80 1.49 -6.48
C ASP A 250 1.77 -0.01 -6.74
N GLN A 251 0.59 -0.62 -6.62
CA GLN A 251 0.41 -2.06 -6.72
C GLN A 251 -0.47 -2.41 -7.92
N PRO A 252 -0.27 -3.57 -8.56
CA PRO A 252 -1.23 -4.08 -9.53
C PRO A 252 -2.61 -4.29 -8.90
N ARG A 253 -3.67 -4.25 -9.71
CA ARG A 253 -5.04 -4.44 -9.24
C ARG A 253 -5.27 -5.89 -8.79
N ILE A 254 -5.83 -6.06 -7.60
CA ILE A 254 -5.80 -7.35 -6.90
C ILE A 254 -6.53 -8.48 -7.64
N VAL A 255 -7.62 -8.16 -8.34
CA VAL A 255 -8.37 -9.18 -9.11
C VAL A 255 -7.54 -9.77 -10.24
N SER A 256 -6.64 -8.97 -10.84
CA SER A 256 -5.67 -9.45 -11.84
C SER A 256 -4.47 -10.14 -11.21
N ARG A 257 -4.08 -9.72 -10.00
CA ARG A 257 -2.88 -10.22 -9.32
C ARG A 257 -3.11 -11.60 -8.68
N PHE A 258 -4.08 -11.69 -7.76
CA PHE A 258 -4.35 -12.89 -6.94
C PHE A 258 -5.75 -13.47 -7.17
N GLY A 259 -6.55 -12.86 -8.04
CA GLY A 259 -7.85 -13.35 -8.46
C GLY A 259 -7.81 -14.02 -9.82
N ASN A 260 -8.92 -13.88 -10.55
CA ASN A 260 -9.03 -14.22 -11.95
C ASN A 260 -9.80 -13.10 -12.61
N ASP A 261 -9.15 -12.29 -13.44
CA ASP A 261 -9.76 -11.12 -14.08
C ASP A 261 -10.51 -11.46 -15.39
N GLY A 262 -10.64 -12.74 -15.72
CA GLY A 262 -11.41 -13.27 -16.84
C GLY A 262 -12.80 -13.76 -16.39
N GLU A 263 -13.06 -15.05 -16.59
CA GLU A 263 -14.34 -15.71 -16.30
C GLU A 263 -14.84 -15.49 -14.86
N TYR A 264 -13.93 -15.54 -13.89
CA TYR A 264 -14.27 -15.44 -12.46
C TYR A 264 -14.02 -14.05 -11.87
N ARG A 265 -13.99 -12.98 -12.69
CA ARG A 265 -13.68 -11.62 -12.22
C ARG A 265 -14.54 -11.18 -11.05
N VAL A 266 -15.86 -11.25 -11.18
CA VAL A 266 -16.78 -10.83 -10.11
C VAL A 266 -16.62 -11.70 -8.87
N ARG A 267 -16.57 -13.03 -9.05
CA ARG A 267 -16.51 -13.98 -7.92
C ARG A 267 -15.19 -13.87 -7.15
N SER A 268 -14.06 -13.85 -7.85
CA SER A 268 -12.73 -13.72 -7.24
C SER A 268 -12.52 -12.36 -6.59
N ALA A 269 -13.02 -11.26 -7.17
CA ALA A 269 -12.98 -9.94 -6.54
C ALA A 269 -13.75 -9.92 -5.20
N LYS A 270 -14.97 -10.50 -5.16
CA LYS A 270 -15.74 -10.65 -3.92
C LYS A 270 -15.03 -11.55 -2.89
N MET A 271 -14.35 -12.60 -3.35
CA MET A 271 -13.56 -13.49 -2.48
C MET A 271 -12.39 -12.75 -1.83
N LEU A 272 -11.61 -12.00 -2.62
CA LEU A 272 -10.50 -11.19 -2.15
C LEU A 272 -10.97 -10.13 -1.15
N ALA A 273 -12.09 -9.46 -1.46
CA ALA A 273 -12.74 -8.50 -0.56
C ALA A 273 -13.11 -9.15 0.78
N THR A 274 -13.74 -10.33 0.75
CA THR A 274 -14.12 -11.09 1.96
C THR A 274 -12.89 -11.47 2.79
N CYS A 275 -11.86 -12.00 2.12
CA CYS A 275 -10.64 -12.46 2.74
C CYS A 275 -9.98 -11.35 3.56
N LEU A 276 -9.96 -10.11 3.06
CA LEU A 276 -9.33 -8.98 3.73
C LEU A 276 -10.26 -8.28 4.73
N HIS A 277 -11.50 -7.97 4.35
CA HIS A 277 -12.39 -7.15 5.16
C HIS A 277 -12.83 -7.82 6.47
N MET A 278 -12.75 -9.15 6.55
CA MET A 278 -13.04 -9.90 7.77
C MET A 278 -11.82 -10.06 8.70
N MET A 279 -10.66 -9.45 8.39
CA MET A 279 -9.48 -9.40 9.28
C MET A 279 -9.55 -8.24 10.29
N LYS A 280 -8.67 -8.24 11.30
CA LYS A 280 -8.53 -7.17 12.31
C LYS A 280 -7.65 -6.05 11.78
N GLY A 281 -8.12 -4.80 11.85
CA GLY A 281 -7.43 -3.63 11.28
C GLY A 281 -8.37 -2.77 10.46
N THR A 282 -7.90 -1.68 9.87
CA THR A 282 -8.70 -0.74 9.06
C THR A 282 -8.60 -1.04 7.57
N PRO A 283 -9.69 -1.46 6.88
CA PRO A 283 -9.68 -1.72 5.45
C PRO A 283 -9.53 -0.45 4.60
N TYR A 284 -8.68 -0.52 3.58
CA TYR A 284 -8.51 0.46 2.52
C TYR A 284 -9.04 -0.13 1.21
N ILE A 285 -9.93 0.60 0.55
CA ILE A 285 -10.44 0.26 -0.78
C ILE A 285 -9.82 1.26 -1.75
N TYR A 286 -9.10 0.79 -2.75
CA TYR A 286 -8.53 1.67 -3.77
C TYR A 286 -9.53 1.95 -4.88
N GLN A 287 -9.50 3.16 -5.47
CA GLN A 287 -10.45 3.54 -6.52
C GLN A 287 -10.49 2.51 -7.67
N GLY A 288 -11.67 1.94 -7.89
CA GLY A 288 -11.93 0.97 -8.94
C GLY A 288 -11.88 -0.49 -8.48
N GLU A 289 -11.39 -0.75 -7.26
CA GLU A 289 -11.43 -2.08 -6.64
C GLU A 289 -12.87 -2.55 -6.43
N GLU A 290 -13.75 -1.64 -6.03
CA GLU A 290 -15.17 -1.88 -5.77
C GLU A 290 -15.99 -2.20 -7.03
N ILE A 291 -15.45 -1.95 -8.22
CA ILE A 291 -16.04 -2.37 -9.51
C ILE A 291 -15.21 -3.46 -10.20
N GLY A 292 -14.11 -3.89 -9.57
CA GLY A 292 -13.18 -4.88 -10.09
C GLY A 292 -12.50 -4.43 -11.38
N MET A 293 -11.99 -3.20 -11.41
CA MET A 293 -11.03 -2.75 -12.43
C MET A 293 -9.82 -3.69 -12.46
N THR A 294 -9.21 -3.85 -13.62
CA THR A 294 -8.17 -4.85 -13.86
C THR A 294 -6.85 -4.19 -14.24
N ASN A 295 -5.76 -4.95 -14.18
CA ASN A 295 -4.51 -4.57 -14.83
C ASN A 295 -4.76 -4.22 -16.30
N VAL A 296 -3.87 -3.42 -16.85
CA VAL A 296 -3.87 -3.03 -18.25
C VAL A 296 -2.72 -3.70 -18.98
N ARG A 297 -2.89 -3.88 -20.28
CA ARG A 297 -1.88 -4.44 -21.17
C ARG A 297 -1.82 -3.59 -22.42
N PHE A 298 -1.08 -2.49 -22.36
CA PHE A 298 -0.75 -1.72 -23.55
C PHE A 298 0.41 -2.38 -24.28
N ASP A 299 0.30 -2.51 -25.60
CA ASP A 299 1.33 -3.14 -26.42
C ASP A 299 2.61 -2.29 -26.50
N ASP A 300 2.47 -0.96 -26.52
CA ASP A 300 3.59 -0.03 -26.66
C ASP A 300 4.04 0.53 -25.31
N LEU A 301 5.36 0.53 -25.06
CA LEU A 301 5.95 1.20 -23.89
C LEU A 301 5.58 2.69 -23.83
N ALA A 302 5.37 3.31 -25.00
CA ALA A 302 4.98 4.71 -25.13
C ALA A 302 3.60 5.03 -24.52
N ASP A 303 2.82 4.03 -24.14
CA ASP A 303 1.55 4.21 -23.42
C ASP A 303 1.69 4.15 -21.90
N TYR A 304 2.86 3.79 -21.38
CA TYR A 304 3.20 3.86 -19.97
C TYR A 304 3.76 5.26 -19.62
N ARG A 305 3.61 5.67 -18.37
CA ARG A 305 3.94 7.01 -17.88
C ARG A 305 4.84 6.99 -16.66
N ASP A 306 4.77 5.92 -15.87
CA ASP A 306 5.46 5.84 -14.60
C ASP A 306 6.99 5.81 -14.75
N ILE A 307 7.67 6.69 -14.02
CA ILE A 307 9.13 6.85 -14.08
C ILE A 307 9.87 5.58 -13.66
N GLU A 308 9.37 4.85 -12.67
CA GLU A 308 9.98 3.60 -12.20
C GLU A 308 9.91 2.53 -13.30
N THR A 309 8.75 2.40 -13.96
CA THR A 309 8.54 1.51 -15.12
C THR A 309 9.48 1.86 -16.28
N LEU A 310 9.59 3.15 -16.63
CA LEU A 310 10.43 3.60 -17.76
C LEU A 310 11.93 3.45 -17.47
N ASN A 311 12.38 3.77 -16.25
CA ASN A 311 13.77 3.56 -15.82
C ASN A 311 14.09 2.06 -15.79
N MET A 312 13.24 1.24 -15.18
CA MET A 312 13.44 -0.21 -15.13
C MET A 312 13.53 -0.81 -16.52
N TYR A 313 12.68 -0.38 -17.46
CA TYR A 313 12.75 -0.84 -18.83
C TYR A 313 14.12 -0.54 -19.46
N ARG A 314 14.60 0.71 -19.35
CA ARG A 314 15.92 1.10 -19.86
C ARG A 314 17.03 0.26 -19.24
N ASP A 315 17.06 0.18 -17.91
CA ASP A 315 18.13 -0.49 -17.17
C ASP A 315 18.17 -2.00 -17.49
N ARG A 316 17.01 -2.67 -17.61
CA ARG A 316 16.95 -4.09 -18.02
C ARG A 316 17.32 -4.35 -19.47
N ILE A 317 16.98 -3.44 -20.39
CA ILE A 317 17.43 -3.53 -21.78
C ILE A 317 18.97 -3.45 -21.84
N GLU A 318 19.59 -2.56 -21.07
CA GLU A 318 21.06 -2.45 -20.98
C GLU A 318 21.72 -3.70 -20.38
N GLN A 319 21.03 -4.37 -19.45
CA GLN A 319 21.45 -5.65 -18.86
C GLN A 319 21.22 -6.85 -19.80
N GLY A 320 20.59 -6.66 -20.96
CA GLY A 320 20.40 -7.69 -21.99
C GLY A 320 19.13 -8.52 -21.88
N PHE A 321 18.16 -8.12 -21.05
CA PHE A 321 16.83 -8.74 -21.02
C PHE A 321 16.07 -8.45 -22.32
N SER A 322 15.20 -9.38 -22.74
CA SER A 322 14.36 -9.14 -23.93
C SER A 322 13.19 -8.20 -23.63
N HIS A 323 12.72 -7.50 -24.66
CA HIS A 323 11.52 -6.65 -24.58
C HIS A 323 10.32 -7.42 -23.99
N ASP A 324 10.07 -8.64 -24.46
CA ASP A 324 8.92 -9.45 -24.03
C ASP A 324 8.99 -9.83 -22.54
N GLU A 325 10.18 -10.15 -22.02
CA GLU A 325 10.38 -10.45 -20.59
C GLU A 325 10.13 -9.23 -19.72
N ILE A 326 10.62 -8.06 -20.15
CA ILE A 326 10.42 -6.80 -19.44
C ILE A 326 8.93 -6.42 -19.47
N MET A 327 8.29 -6.45 -20.63
CA MET A 327 6.87 -6.12 -20.76
C MET A 327 5.98 -7.05 -19.93
N LYS A 328 6.30 -8.35 -19.84
CA LYS A 328 5.60 -9.26 -18.93
C LYS A 328 5.69 -8.79 -17.47
N SER A 329 6.86 -8.33 -17.05
CA SER A 329 7.08 -7.77 -15.71
C SER A 329 6.25 -6.49 -15.49
N ILE A 330 6.17 -5.63 -16.50
CA ILE A 330 5.34 -4.40 -16.49
C ILE A 330 3.84 -4.74 -16.38
N TYR A 331 3.34 -5.70 -17.17
CA TYR A 331 1.94 -6.12 -17.11
C TYR A 331 1.56 -6.69 -15.73
N THR A 332 2.50 -7.33 -15.04
CA THR A 332 2.25 -7.94 -13.72
C THR A 332 2.43 -6.95 -12.57
N LYS A 333 3.44 -6.07 -12.61
CA LYS A 333 3.89 -5.28 -11.43
C LYS A 333 3.95 -3.77 -11.65
N GLY A 334 3.78 -3.29 -12.88
CA GLY A 334 3.87 -1.86 -13.20
C GLY A 334 2.81 -1.03 -12.47
N ARG A 335 3.21 0.14 -11.95
CA ARG A 335 2.32 1.04 -11.18
C ARG A 335 1.19 1.62 -12.02
N ASP A 336 1.41 1.79 -13.33
CA ASP A 336 0.38 2.29 -14.25
C ASP A 336 -0.87 1.40 -14.34
N ASN A 337 -0.78 0.11 -13.97
CA ASN A 337 -1.95 -0.76 -13.82
C ASN A 337 -3.02 -0.18 -12.88
N ALA A 338 -2.60 0.50 -11.82
CA ALA A 338 -3.47 1.14 -10.85
C ALA A 338 -3.86 2.58 -11.22
N ARG A 339 -3.24 3.17 -12.23
CA ARG A 339 -3.36 4.61 -12.54
C ARG A 339 -4.18 4.92 -13.77
N THR A 340 -4.55 3.90 -14.55
CA THR A 340 -5.50 4.08 -15.65
C THR A 340 -6.76 4.78 -15.13
N PRO A 341 -7.32 5.74 -15.92
CA PRO A 341 -8.50 6.48 -15.53
C PRO A 341 -9.62 5.60 -14.95
N PHE A 342 -10.29 6.10 -13.91
CA PHE A 342 -11.44 5.42 -13.33
C PHE A 342 -12.57 5.27 -14.37
N GLN A 343 -13.22 4.11 -14.38
CA GLN A 343 -14.20 3.72 -15.40
C GLN A 343 -15.62 4.06 -14.93
N TRP A 344 -16.10 5.26 -15.20
CA TRP A 344 -17.42 5.73 -14.73
C TRP A 344 -18.57 5.07 -15.47
N ASP A 345 -18.51 5.08 -16.80
CA ASP A 345 -19.56 4.55 -17.68
C ASP A 345 -18.98 3.95 -18.97
N SER A 346 -19.83 3.64 -19.94
CA SER A 346 -19.45 3.04 -21.24
C SER A 346 -19.24 4.08 -22.35
N SER A 347 -19.28 5.38 -22.06
CA SER A 347 -19.02 6.44 -23.03
C SER A 347 -17.52 6.60 -23.33
N GLU A 348 -17.17 7.47 -24.27
CA GLU A 348 -15.78 7.73 -24.64
C GLU A 348 -14.92 8.02 -23.39
N ASN A 349 -13.73 7.41 -23.33
CA ASN A 349 -12.83 7.45 -22.17
C ASN A 349 -13.50 7.06 -20.83
N ALA A 350 -14.50 6.17 -20.88
CA ALA A 350 -15.27 5.72 -19.73
C ALA A 350 -15.92 6.83 -18.91
N GLY A 351 -16.30 7.95 -19.55
CA GLY A 351 -16.86 9.12 -18.86
C GLY A 351 -15.86 9.89 -17.99
N PHE A 352 -14.57 9.52 -17.99
CA PHE A 352 -13.54 10.18 -17.17
C PHE A 352 -13.23 11.61 -17.65
N THR A 353 -13.21 11.81 -18.97
CA THR A 353 -12.91 13.11 -19.58
C THR A 353 -13.50 13.20 -20.98
N THR A 354 -13.91 14.40 -21.38
CA THR A 354 -14.28 14.71 -22.76
C THR A 354 -13.06 15.07 -23.64
N GLY A 355 -11.87 15.14 -23.03
CA GLY A 355 -10.60 15.40 -23.72
C GLY A 355 -9.79 14.12 -23.94
N ILE A 356 -8.46 14.28 -24.01
CA ILE A 356 -7.53 13.15 -24.06
C ILE A 356 -7.05 12.88 -22.62
N PRO A 357 -7.24 11.67 -22.07
CA PRO A 357 -6.76 11.37 -20.74
C PRO A 357 -5.22 11.32 -20.72
N TRP A 358 -4.62 11.72 -19.60
CA TRP A 358 -3.16 11.78 -19.42
C TRP A 358 -2.48 10.41 -19.56
N LEU A 359 -3.21 9.34 -19.18
CA LEU A 359 -2.90 7.94 -19.39
C LEU A 359 -4.10 7.28 -20.08
N LYS A 360 -3.87 6.34 -21.00
CA LYS A 360 -4.95 5.66 -21.71
C LYS A 360 -5.90 4.94 -20.75
N VAL A 361 -7.19 4.94 -21.07
CA VAL A 361 -8.20 4.16 -20.35
C VAL A 361 -8.00 2.68 -20.65
N ASN A 362 -8.25 1.80 -19.68
CA ASN A 362 -8.27 0.36 -19.92
C ASN A 362 -9.41 0.03 -20.90
N PRO A 363 -9.14 -0.63 -22.05
CA PRO A 363 -10.17 -0.91 -23.07
C PRO A 363 -11.40 -1.69 -22.58
N ARG A 364 -11.28 -2.39 -21.44
CA ARG A 364 -12.40 -3.16 -20.84
C ARG A 364 -13.47 -2.30 -20.18
N TYR A 365 -13.34 -0.96 -20.19
CA TYR A 365 -14.29 -0.05 -19.56
C TYR A 365 -15.74 -0.20 -20.07
N VAL A 366 -15.93 -0.67 -21.30
CA VAL A 366 -17.25 -0.90 -21.89
C VAL A 366 -18.05 -1.94 -21.08
N GLU A 367 -17.36 -2.95 -20.54
CA GLU A 367 -17.94 -4.02 -19.71
C GLU A 367 -17.81 -3.75 -18.21
N ILE A 368 -16.72 -3.11 -17.81
CA ILE A 368 -16.38 -2.85 -16.41
C ILE A 368 -16.50 -1.36 -16.17
N ASN A 369 -17.58 -0.90 -15.56
CA ASN A 369 -17.72 0.50 -15.18
C ASN A 369 -18.70 0.64 -14.02
N SER A 370 -18.67 1.81 -13.37
CA SER A 370 -19.50 2.12 -12.21
C SER A 370 -20.99 2.09 -12.54
N GLU A 371 -21.42 2.65 -13.67
CA GLU A 371 -22.82 2.62 -14.11
C GLU A 371 -23.35 1.18 -14.22
N ALA A 372 -22.62 0.29 -14.89
CA ALA A 372 -22.98 -1.12 -15.01
C ALA A 372 -23.01 -1.83 -13.63
N ALA A 373 -22.03 -1.55 -12.77
CA ALA A 373 -21.98 -2.14 -11.42
C ALA A 373 -23.14 -1.67 -10.53
N LEU A 374 -23.62 -0.43 -10.69
CA LEU A 374 -24.75 0.08 -9.92
C LEU A 374 -26.10 -0.49 -10.41
N HIS A 375 -26.20 -0.89 -11.68
CA HIS A 375 -27.40 -1.54 -12.24
C HIS A 375 -27.48 -3.05 -11.94
N ASP A 376 -26.36 -3.70 -11.64
CA ASP A 376 -26.31 -5.12 -11.27
C ASP A 376 -26.32 -5.30 -9.74
N VAL A 377 -27.40 -5.88 -9.21
CA VAL A 377 -27.55 -6.13 -7.76
C VAL A 377 -26.56 -7.18 -7.23
N ASP A 378 -26.00 -8.03 -8.10
CA ASP A 378 -24.95 -8.97 -7.76
C ASP A 378 -23.56 -8.42 -8.08
N SER A 379 -23.40 -7.11 -8.24
CA SER A 379 -22.11 -6.52 -8.55
C SER A 379 -21.10 -6.60 -7.40
N ILE A 380 -19.83 -6.37 -7.74
CA ILE A 380 -18.74 -6.21 -6.78
C ILE A 380 -19.05 -5.01 -5.85
N PHE A 381 -19.66 -3.94 -6.38
CA PHE A 381 -19.94 -2.72 -5.63
C PHE A 381 -20.85 -2.97 -4.43
N TYR A 382 -22.01 -3.63 -4.65
CA TYR A 382 -22.93 -3.94 -3.55
C TYR A 382 -22.36 -4.96 -2.57
N TYR A 383 -21.43 -5.81 -3.02
CA TYR A 383 -20.71 -6.71 -2.13
C TYR A 383 -19.76 -5.95 -1.19
N TYR A 384 -18.95 -5.02 -1.69
CA TYR A 384 -18.13 -4.12 -0.86
C TYR A 384 -19.00 -3.28 0.08
N GLN A 385 -20.11 -2.73 -0.41
CA GLN A 385 -21.06 -2.00 0.43
C GLN A 385 -21.57 -2.86 1.60
N THR A 386 -21.87 -4.14 1.33
CA THR A 386 -22.28 -5.10 2.36
C THR A 386 -21.16 -5.37 3.37
N LEU A 387 -19.91 -5.57 2.92
CA LEU A 387 -18.75 -5.75 3.81
C LEU A 387 -18.54 -4.53 4.73
N ILE A 388 -18.67 -3.32 4.19
CA ILE A 388 -18.57 -2.07 4.97
C ILE A 388 -19.69 -1.99 6.00
N ARG A 389 -20.92 -2.35 5.63
CA ARG A 389 -22.06 -2.39 6.56
C ARG A 389 -21.82 -3.39 7.68
N LEU A 390 -21.43 -4.63 7.35
CA LEU A 390 -21.14 -5.68 8.34
C LEU A 390 -20.09 -5.22 9.35
N ARG A 391 -19.01 -4.58 8.89
CA ARG A 391 -17.98 -4.03 9.78
C ARG A 391 -18.53 -3.02 10.80
N LYS A 392 -19.49 -2.18 10.39
CA LYS A 392 -20.14 -1.19 11.27
C LYS A 392 -21.13 -1.84 12.25
N GLU A 393 -21.75 -2.95 11.85
CA GLU A 393 -22.80 -3.64 12.63
C GLU A 393 -22.26 -4.74 13.56
N MET A 394 -21.07 -5.28 13.29
CA MET A 394 -20.54 -6.46 13.98
C MET A 394 -19.21 -6.19 14.68
N PRO A 395 -19.20 -5.97 16.01
CA PRO A 395 -17.99 -5.71 16.79
C PRO A 395 -16.91 -6.80 16.66
N VAL A 396 -17.28 -8.06 16.43
CA VAL A 396 -16.33 -9.17 16.24
C VAL A 396 -15.39 -8.95 15.04
N ILE A 397 -15.84 -8.23 14.00
CA ILE A 397 -15.01 -7.89 12.82
C ILE A 397 -13.94 -6.86 13.21
N VAL A 398 -14.26 -5.91 14.07
CA VAL A 398 -13.34 -4.83 14.47
C VAL A 398 -12.39 -5.30 15.58
N HIS A 399 -12.94 -5.88 16.65
CA HIS A 399 -12.20 -6.12 17.89
C HIS A 399 -11.78 -7.58 18.10
N GLY A 400 -12.44 -8.53 17.43
CA GLY A 400 -12.20 -9.95 17.65
C GLY A 400 -10.76 -10.38 17.37
N SER A 401 -10.24 -11.34 18.13
CA SER A 401 -8.93 -11.95 17.89
C SER A 401 -8.90 -12.64 16.53
N PHE A 402 -7.71 -12.90 16.00
CA PHE A 402 -7.51 -13.61 14.74
C PHE A 402 -6.82 -14.96 15.01
N GLU A 403 -7.23 -16.00 14.30
CA GLU A 403 -6.59 -17.32 14.32
C GLU A 403 -6.58 -17.88 12.89
N LEU A 404 -5.39 -18.15 12.34
CA LEU A 404 -5.25 -18.78 11.03
C LEU A 404 -5.65 -20.25 11.10
N LEU A 405 -6.44 -20.70 10.12
CA LEU A 405 -6.83 -22.09 9.95
C LEU A 405 -6.21 -22.64 8.66
N LEU A 406 -5.98 -23.96 8.60
CA LEU A 406 -5.42 -24.64 7.44
C LEU A 406 -4.13 -23.99 6.88
N PRO A 407 -3.10 -23.71 7.71
CA PRO A 407 -1.98 -22.84 7.32
C PRO A 407 -1.21 -23.31 6.08
N LYS A 408 -1.14 -24.64 5.85
CA LYS A 408 -0.39 -25.23 4.73
C LYS A 408 -1.25 -25.60 3.52
N HIS A 409 -2.57 -25.38 3.55
CA HIS A 409 -3.44 -25.67 2.40
C HIS A 409 -3.13 -24.72 1.22
N GLU A 410 -2.95 -25.23 0.01
CA GLU A 410 -2.44 -24.40 -1.10
C GLU A 410 -3.53 -23.61 -1.86
N ALA A 411 -4.80 -24.00 -1.71
CA ALA A 411 -5.94 -23.30 -2.33
C ALA A 411 -6.92 -22.63 -1.37
N ILE A 412 -6.95 -22.97 -0.07
CA ILE A 412 -7.92 -22.43 0.89
C ILE A 412 -7.20 -21.50 1.87
N PHE A 413 -7.70 -20.27 1.97
CA PHE A 413 -7.40 -19.35 3.07
C PHE A 413 -8.60 -19.37 4.03
N ALA A 414 -8.41 -20.00 5.18
CA ALA A 414 -9.40 -20.02 6.25
C ALA A 414 -8.85 -19.36 7.50
N TYR A 415 -9.71 -18.65 8.24
CA TYR A 415 -9.35 -18.11 9.54
C TYR A 415 -10.59 -17.89 10.41
N ARG A 416 -10.36 -17.72 11.71
CA ARG A 416 -11.37 -17.45 12.71
C ARG A 416 -11.21 -16.04 13.27
N ARG A 417 -12.33 -15.36 13.47
CA ARG A 417 -12.45 -14.16 14.31
C ARG A 417 -13.24 -14.51 15.56
N GLN A 418 -12.82 -14.06 16.73
CA GLN A 418 -13.55 -14.34 17.97
C GLN A 418 -13.58 -13.13 18.90
N LEU A 419 -14.78 -12.80 19.37
CA LEU A 419 -15.01 -11.80 20.42
C LEU A 419 -16.01 -12.38 21.42
N ASP A 420 -15.58 -12.56 22.67
CA ASP A 420 -16.34 -13.26 23.69
C ASP A 420 -16.83 -14.64 23.22
N ARG A 421 -18.15 -14.78 23.04
CA ARG A 421 -18.82 -16.01 22.57
C ARG A 421 -19.10 -16.01 21.07
N GLU A 422 -19.06 -14.87 20.40
CA GLU A 422 -19.36 -14.75 18.97
C GLU A 422 -18.11 -15.11 18.15
N LYS A 423 -18.28 -15.98 17.16
CA LYS A 423 -17.19 -16.37 16.25
C LYS A 423 -17.60 -16.16 14.79
N LEU A 424 -16.63 -15.73 13.98
CA LEU A 424 -16.72 -15.82 12.53
C LEU A 424 -15.70 -16.82 12.02
N ILE A 425 -16.12 -17.69 11.10
CA ILE A 425 -15.24 -18.56 10.33
C ILE A 425 -15.29 -18.08 8.89
N VAL A 426 -14.16 -17.59 8.40
CA VAL A 426 -13.99 -17.09 7.03
C VAL A 426 -13.26 -18.15 6.24
N ILE A 427 -13.80 -18.53 5.09
CA ILE A 427 -13.22 -19.56 4.22
C ILE A 427 -13.26 -19.07 2.79
N CYS A 428 -12.09 -18.95 2.17
CA CYS A 428 -11.90 -18.42 0.83
C CYS A 428 -11.11 -19.40 -0.03
N ASN A 429 -11.68 -19.81 -1.17
CA ASN A 429 -10.97 -20.56 -2.20
C ASN A 429 -10.23 -19.59 -3.13
N PHE A 430 -8.90 -19.68 -3.17
CA PHE A 430 -8.02 -18.88 -4.03
C PHE A 430 -7.75 -19.52 -5.40
N SER A 431 -8.47 -20.61 -5.74
CA SER A 431 -8.27 -21.35 -6.98
C SER A 431 -9.53 -21.40 -7.85
N ALA A 432 -9.33 -21.65 -9.14
CA ALA A 432 -10.38 -21.92 -10.12
C ALA A 432 -10.95 -23.35 -10.04
N ILE A 433 -10.56 -24.13 -9.03
CA ILE A 433 -10.92 -25.54 -8.87
C ILE A 433 -11.69 -25.69 -7.56
N ALA A 434 -12.75 -26.50 -7.56
CA ALA A 434 -13.49 -26.81 -6.35
C ALA A 434 -12.59 -27.50 -5.32
N GLN A 435 -12.64 -27.05 -4.07
CA GLN A 435 -11.82 -27.56 -2.97
C GLN A 435 -12.72 -28.23 -1.93
N ARG A 436 -12.37 -29.45 -1.52
CA ARG A 436 -13.06 -30.13 -0.42
C ARG A 436 -12.36 -29.81 0.90
N ILE A 437 -13.14 -29.42 1.91
CA ILE A 437 -12.65 -29.26 3.27
C ILE A 437 -12.62 -30.64 3.93
N GLU A 438 -11.44 -31.06 4.38
CA GLU A 438 -11.24 -32.36 5.06
C GLU A 438 -10.99 -32.22 6.56
N ASP A 439 -10.79 -31.00 7.07
CA ASP A 439 -10.52 -30.75 8.49
C ASP A 439 -11.78 -30.91 9.34
N GLU A 440 -11.83 -31.98 10.14
CA GLU A 440 -13.01 -32.35 10.94
C GLU A 440 -13.39 -31.27 11.97
N ALA A 441 -12.40 -30.57 12.55
CA ALA A 441 -12.66 -29.52 13.53
C ALA A 441 -13.35 -28.31 12.89
N LEU A 442 -12.87 -27.87 11.74
CA LEU A 442 -13.48 -26.82 10.92
C LEU A 442 -14.89 -27.23 10.47
N LEU A 443 -15.06 -28.45 9.97
CA LEU A 443 -16.36 -28.97 9.55
C LEU A 443 -17.37 -28.98 10.70
N LYS A 444 -16.93 -29.37 11.90
CA LYS A 444 -17.77 -29.35 13.10
C LYS A 444 -18.18 -27.93 13.51
N ASP A 445 -17.25 -26.97 13.41
CA ASP A 445 -17.55 -25.58 13.72
C ASP A 445 -18.59 -25.00 12.74
N ILE A 446 -18.41 -25.21 11.43
CA ILE A 446 -19.35 -24.66 10.43
C ILE A 446 -20.70 -25.38 10.41
N ALA A 447 -20.76 -26.65 10.83
CA ALA A 447 -22.02 -27.41 10.92
C ALA A 447 -23.03 -26.78 11.90
N HIS A 448 -22.54 -25.98 12.86
CA HIS A 448 -23.37 -25.23 13.81
C HIS A 448 -23.49 -23.74 13.46
N GLY A 449 -22.81 -23.27 12.41
CA GLY A 449 -22.79 -21.88 12.00
C GLY A 449 -23.89 -21.53 11.00
N GLN A 450 -24.27 -20.25 10.97
CA GLN A 450 -25.15 -19.67 9.95
C GLN A 450 -24.32 -18.95 8.90
N VAL A 451 -24.65 -19.08 7.63
CA VAL A 451 -24.00 -18.31 6.55
C VAL A 451 -24.36 -16.83 6.74
N LEU A 452 -23.37 -16.03 7.10
CA LEU A 452 -23.49 -14.58 7.25
C LEU A 452 -23.33 -13.88 5.90
N LEU A 453 -22.38 -14.34 5.09
CA LEU A 453 -22.06 -13.77 3.79
C LEU A 453 -21.46 -14.85 2.87
N THR A 454 -21.82 -14.83 1.59
CA THR A 454 -21.17 -15.64 0.56
C THR A 454 -21.23 -14.95 -0.79
N ASN A 455 -20.30 -15.25 -1.69
CA ASN A 455 -20.25 -14.70 -3.05
C ASN A 455 -20.84 -15.63 -4.14
N SER A 456 -21.34 -16.81 -3.76
CA SER A 456 -22.06 -17.75 -4.62
C SER A 456 -22.96 -18.67 -3.78
N GLU A 457 -23.90 -19.37 -4.42
CA GLU A 457 -24.75 -20.35 -3.73
C GLU A 457 -23.92 -21.43 -3.02
N VAL A 458 -24.35 -21.84 -1.81
CA VAL A 458 -23.70 -22.87 -1.01
C VAL A 458 -24.46 -24.19 -1.20
N ALA A 459 -23.98 -25.03 -2.12
CA ALA A 459 -24.62 -26.31 -2.43
C ALA A 459 -24.21 -27.46 -1.49
N ASP A 460 -22.93 -27.50 -1.09
CA ASP A 460 -22.36 -28.46 -0.16
C ASP A 460 -21.46 -27.70 0.84
N THR A 461 -21.73 -27.82 2.14
CA THR A 461 -20.95 -27.13 3.18
C THR A 461 -19.49 -27.57 3.24
N ASN A 462 -19.17 -28.73 2.67
CA ASN A 462 -17.84 -29.32 2.71
C ASN A 462 -17.05 -29.05 1.42
N VAL A 463 -17.64 -28.38 0.42
CA VAL A 463 -17.00 -28.07 -0.86
C VAL A 463 -17.09 -26.56 -1.11
N LEU A 464 -15.94 -25.95 -1.39
CA LEU A 464 -15.86 -24.59 -1.90
C LEU A 464 -15.71 -24.64 -3.41
N GLU A 465 -16.68 -24.10 -4.13
CA GLU A 465 -16.58 -23.93 -5.58
C GLU A 465 -15.43 -22.99 -5.97
N ALA A 466 -15.09 -22.96 -7.25
CA ALA A 466 -14.07 -22.08 -7.80
C ALA A 466 -14.28 -20.63 -7.33
N TYR A 467 -13.27 -20.05 -6.69
CA TYR A 467 -13.27 -18.71 -6.08
C TYR A 467 -14.39 -18.43 -5.06
N GLN A 468 -15.00 -19.45 -4.47
CA GLN A 468 -16.04 -19.24 -3.46
C GLN A 468 -15.45 -18.69 -2.16
N ALA A 469 -16.17 -17.75 -1.55
CA ALA A 469 -15.95 -17.27 -0.20
C ALA A 469 -17.23 -17.43 0.62
N ILE A 470 -17.07 -17.91 1.85
CA ILE A 470 -18.16 -18.07 2.81
C ILE A 470 -17.70 -17.56 4.17
N VAL A 471 -18.53 -16.77 4.83
CA VAL A 471 -18.38 -16.37 6.22
C VAL A 471 -19.50 -17.02 7.01
N TYR A 472 -19.14 -17.90 7.95
CA TYR A 472 -20.07 -18.46 8.92
C TYR A 472 -20.02 -17.67 10.22
N LYS A 473 -21.18 -17.39 10.80
CA LYS A 473 -21.33 -16.86 12.16
C LYS A 473 -21.74 -18.00 13.09
N ILE A 474 -21.04 -18.17 14.21
CA ILE A 474 -21.29 -19.19 15.24
C ILE A 474 -21.62 -18.51 16.56
#